data_AF-A0A8H7ABK3-F1
#
_entry.id   AF-A0A8H7ABK3-F1
#
_cell.length_a   1.000
_cell.length_b   1.000
_cell.length_c   1.000
_cell.angle_alpha   90.00
_cell.angle_beta   90.00
_cell.angle_gamma   90.00
#
_symmetry.space_group_name_H-M   'P 1'
#
loop_
_entity.id
_entity.type
_entity.pdbx_description
1 polymer ?
#
loop_
_entity_poly.entity_id
_entity_poly.type
_entity_poly.pdbx_seq_one_letter_code
_entity_poly.pdbx_strand_id
1 'polypeptide(L)'
;MTCNFTSPLDLLPMEQDPNANLESLIAGCSDVCSLVWGKGNPDLAGIGVVISYGFQLGLAILFGPIIFVDLFFFSVLRQSRRTSRLVTWLSQSHQTCLWSQLLYAIAISLACFIRQTQESCLIYENSIITELAGLNIISFLLTLSSYYHPIERMIVFAPSAITIYVFTFLAEFILFIHPPQFARIIQACINIAENKKQAGTKDLVGQYFTKRELSELVPYTCLVTALAGLWLFLWLRRGRWVQTLEGARRPPADRSRSGTRAAPFQTLKYSKLEWVVGVCVMLLSMGLTGLAADTLSGIMGDRRGMILDSNGETGENLWGVGQIAALFVWAPVLVEIGYNVVDGCKTDFAAMSPLSLPLLP
;
A
#
# COMPACT_ATOMS: atom_id res chain seq x y z
N MET A 1 13.81 -41.74 18.01
CA MET A 1 13.62 -40.33 18.40
C MET A 1 12.15 -40.14 18.73
N THR A 2 11.82 -39.45 19.82
CA THR A 2 10.44 -39.10 20.16
C THR A 2 10.16 -37.67 19.69
N CYS A 3 9.19 -37.49 18.80
CA CYS A 3 8.81 -36.20 18.23
C CYS A 3 7.81 -35.46 19.13
N ASN A 4 8.20 -35.14 20.36
CA ASN A 4 7.31 -34.47 21.32
C ASN A 4 7.72 -33.00 21.49
N PHE A 5 7.54 -32.21 20.42
CA PHE A 5 7.79 -30.77 20.42
C PHE A 5 6.45 -30.04 20.45
N THR A 6 6.30 -29.12 21.40
CA THR A 6 5.06 -28.34 21.58
C THR A 6 5.25 -26.87 21.27
N SER A 7 6.49 -26.38 21.31
CA SER A 7 6.88 -25.00 21.06
C SER A 7 8.14 -24.92 20.22
N PRO A 8 8.32 -23.89 19.35
CA PRO A 8 9.59 -23.64 18.68
C PRO A 8 10.78 -23.56 19.64
N LEU A 9 10.55 -23.09 20.88
CA LEU A 9 11.58 -23.01 21.92
C LEU A 9 12.15 -24.39 22.30
N ASP A 10 11.38 -25.47 22.13
CA ASP A 10 11.85 -26.84 22.41
C ASP A 10 12.96 -27.28 21.43
N LEU A 11 13.09 -26.58 20.30
CA LEU A 11 14.06 -26.85 19.24
C LEU A 11 15.37 -26.06 19.42
N LEU A 12 15.42 -25.05 20.31
CA LEU A 12 16.59 -24.21 20.55
C LEU A 12 17.86 -25.02 20.88
N PRO A 13 17.83 -26.07 21.73
CA PRO A 13 19.03 -26.85 22.02
C PRO A 13 19.60 -27.56 20.78
N MET A 14 18.73 -27.96 19.84
CA MET A 14 19.13 -28.64 18.60
C MET A 14 19.68 -27.66 17.57
N GLU A 15 19.08 -26.46 17.50
CA GLU A 15 19.58 -25.37 16.66
C GLU A 15 20.99 -24.93 17.07
N GLN A 16 21.24 -24.86 18.39
CA GLN A 16 22.52 -24.44 18.95
C GLN A 16 23.63 -25.49 18.85
N ASP A 17 23.30 -26.78 18.73
CA ASP A 17 24.29 -27.85 18.61
C ASP A 17 24.81 -27.97 17.15
N PRO A 18 26.06 -27.56 16.86
CA PRO A 18 26.62 -27.62 15.50
C PRO A 18 26.69 -29.05 14.94
N ASN A 19 26.67 -30.07 15.80
CA ASN A 19 26.75 -31.48 15.40
C ASN A 19 25.38 -32.15 15.24
N ALA A 20 24.28 -31.46 15.57
CA ALA A 20 22.95 -32.01 15.40
C ALA A 20 22.65 -32.29 13.92
N ASN A 21 22.25 -33.53 13.61
CA ASN A 21 21.78 -33.91 12.28
C ASN A 21 20.30 -33.52 12.13
N LEU A 22 20.08 -32.23 11.86
CA LEU A 22 18.75 -31.63 11.72
C LEU A 22 17.94 -32.23 10.58
N GLU A 23 18.57 -32.62 9.47
CA GLU A 23 17.88 -33.26 8.35
C GLU A 23 17.27 -34.61 8.74
N SER A 24 18.01 -35.43 9.49
CA SER A 24 17.50 -36.71 10.00
C SER A 24 16.35 -36.50 10.98
N LEU A 25 16.47 -35.51 11.88
CA LEU A 25 15.42 -35.16 12.83
C LEU A 25 14.13 -34.76 12.10
N ILE A 26 14.20 -33.84 11.15
CA ILE A 26 13.04 -33.32 10.43
C ILE A 26 12.45 -34.38 9.50
N ALA A 27 13.28 -35.23 8.90
CA ALA A 27 12.80 -36.37 8.12
C ALA A 27 11.99 -37.37 8.98
N GLY A 28 12.38 -37.53 10.26
CA GLY A 28 11.68 -38.37 11.23
C GLY A 28 10.48 -37.70 11.91
N CYS A 29 10.44 -36.37 11.99
CA CYS A 29 9.42 -35.59 12.69
C CYS A 29 8.84 -34.51 11.77
N SER A 30 7.79 -34.85 11.01
CA SER A 30 7.14 -33.94 10.05
C SER A 30 6.65 -32.63 10.67
N ASP A 31 6.29 -32.66 11.95
CA ASP A 31 5.62 -31.55 12.62
C ASP A 31 6.60 -30.42 12.99
N VAL A 32 7.91 -30.70 13.01
CA VAL A 32 8.95 -29.71 13.34
C VAL A 32 8.88 -28.50 12.40
N CYS A 33 8.71 -28.72 11.10
CA CYS A 33 8.61 -27.61 10.15
C CYS A 33 7.31 -26.83 10.34
N SER A 34 6.19 -27.50 10.60
CA SER A 34 4.92 -26.81 10.89
C SER A 34 4.98 -25.95 12.15
N LEU A 35 5.78 -26.35 13.13
CA LEU A 35 5.99 -25.62 14.38
C LEU A 35 6.78 -24.33 14.15
N VAL A 36 7.81 -24.39 13.30
CA VAL A 36 8.70 -23.25 13.00
C VAL A 36 8.07 -22.29 11.99
N TRP A 37 7.43 -22.81 10.94
CA TRP A 37 6.70 -21.99 9.97
C TRP A 37 5.48 -21.31 10.59
N GLY A 38 4.82 -22.01 11.51
CA GLY A 38 3.57 -21.61 12.11
C GLY A 38 2.36 -22.04 11.31
N LYS A 39 1.25 -22.31 12.00
CA LYS A 39 -0.04 -22.60 11.35
C LYS A 39 -0.69 -21.36 10.71
N GLY A 40 -0.12 -20.18 10.92
CA GLY A 40 -0.65 -18.91 10.44
C GLY A 40 -1.77 -18.35 11.32
N ASN A 41 -2.00 -17.04 11.19
CA ASN A 41 -3.07 -16.35 11.87
C ASN A 41 -4.12 -15.86 10.85
N PRO A 42 -5.39 -16.33 10.93
CA PRO A 42 -6.45 -15.88 10.02
C PRO A 42 -6.75 -14.38 10.15
N ASP A 43 -6.33 -13.69 11.21
CA ASP A 43 -6.47 -12.24 11.32
C ASP A 43 -5.44 -11.46 10.49
N LEU A 44 -4.37 -12.11 10.01
CA LEU A 44 -3.35 -11.48 9.14
C LEU A 44 -3.59 -11.79 7.66
N ALA A 45 -4.04 -13.01 7.35
CA ALA A 45 -4.22 -13.48 5.98
C ALA A 45 -5.65 -13.90 5.64
N GLY A 46 -6.61 -13.57 6.51
CA GLY A 46 -8.02 -13.90 6.31
C GLY A 46 -8.66 -13.16 5.14
N ILE A 47 -9.81 -13.65 4.71
CA ILE A 47 -10.48 -13.16 3.51
C ILE A 47 -10.83 -11.67 3.58
N GLY A 48 -11.35 -11.17 4.71
CA GLY A 48 -11.70 -9.76 4.86
C GLY A 48 -10.48 -8.84 4.78
N VAL A 49 -9.35 -9.33 5.27
CA VAL A 49 -8.06 -8.62 5.29
C VAL A 49 -7.45 -8.56 3.89
N VAL A 50 -7.47 -9.67 3.14
CA VAL A 50 -7.08 -9.70 1.72
C VAL A 50 -7.95 -8.77 0.85
N ILE A 51 -9.27 -8.76 1.08
CA ILE A 51 -10.18 -7.83 0.38
C ILE A 51 -9.81 -6.38 0.69
N SER A 52 -9.51 -6.07 1.95
CA SER A 52 -9.05 -4.74 2.36
C SER A 52 -7.78 -4.33 1.61
N TYR A 53 -6.79 -5.21 1.46
CA TYR A 53 -5.57 -4.92 0.70
C TYR A 53 -5.81 -4.74 -0.80
N GLY A 54 -6.68 -5.56 -1.39
CA GLY A 54 -7.08 -5.38 -2.78
C GLY A 54 -7.75 -4.03 -3.02
N PHE A 55 -8.64 -3.62 -2.11
CA PHE A 55 -9.30 -2.31 -2.16
C PHE A 55 -8.28 -1.17 -1.96
N GLN A 56 -7.39 -1.31 -0.98
CA GLN A 56 -6.31 -0.37 -0.71
C GLN A 56 -5.42 -0.13 -1.92
N LEU A 57 -4.96 -1.21 -2.56
CA LEU A 57 -4.14 -1.16 -3.78
C LEU A 57 -4.92 -0.52 -4.93
N GLY A 58 -6.20 -0.89 -5.11
CA GLY A 58 -7.07 -0.29 -6.10
C GLY A 58 -7.17 1.23 -5.96
N LEU A 59 -7.38 1.72 -4.72
CA LEU A 59 -7.37 3.15 -4.44
C LEU A 59 -6.00 3.78 -4.69
N ALA A 60 -4.91 3.15 -4.25
CA ALA A 60 -3.57 3.67 -4.48
C ALA A 60 -3.23 3.81 -5.98
N ILE A 61 -3.70 2.89 -6.83
CA ILE A 61 -3.56 2.95 -8.29
C ILE A 61 -4.40 4.09 -8.88
N LEU A 62 -5.65 4.22 -8.42
CA LEU A 62 -6.55 5.30 -8.84
C LEU A 62 -5.99 6.68 -8.48
N PHE A 63 -5.48 6.84 -7.27
CA PHE A 63 -4.97 8.12 -6.79
C PHE A 63 -3.57 8.42 -7.30
N GLY A 64 -2.64 7.45 -7.31
CA GLY A 64 -1.26 7.68 -7.75
C GLY A 64 -1.15 7.83 -9.28
N PRO A 65 -0.79 6.77 -10.03
CA PRO A 65 -0.51 6.86 -11.46
C PRO A 65 -1.60 7.53 -12.29
N ILE A 66 -2.88 7.22 -12.03
CA ILE A 66 -3.98 7.66 -12.90
C ILE A 66 -4.20 9.17 -12.82
N ILE A 67 -4.23 9.76 -11.62
CA ILE A 67 -4.33 11.22 -11.47
C ILE A 67 -3.11 11.90 -12.09
N PHE A 68 -1.90 11.36 -11.89
CA PHE A 68 -0.69 11.92 -12.51
C PHE A 68 -0.74 11.89 -14.03
N VAL A 69 -1.20 10.79 -14.63
CA VAL A 69 -1.35 10.67 -16.08
C VAL A 69 -2.37 11.70 -16.60
N ASP A 70 -3.52 11.87 -15.95
CA ASP A 70 -4.51 12.86 -16.40
C ASP A 70 -4.01 14.30 -16.23
N LEU A 71 -3.35 14.60 -15.11
CA LEU A 71 -2.85 15.94 -14.82
C LEU A 71 -1.62 16.33 -15.65
N PHE A 72 -0.72 15.40 -15.97
CA PHE A 72 0.55 15.71 -16.65
C PHE A 72 0.58 15.27 -18.11
N PHE A 73 0.17 14.04 -18.41
CA PHE A 73 0.27 13.51 -19.76
C PHE A 73 -0.84 14.08 -20.66
N PHE A 74 -2.10 14.00 -20.21
CA PHE A 74 -3.21 14.52 -21.00
C PHE A 74 -3.28 16.04 -21.04
N SER A 75 -2.77 16.75 -20.04
CA SER A 75 -2.73 18.23 -20.07
C SER A 75 -1.78 18.78 -21.13
N VAL A 76 -0.70 18.04 -21.46
CA VAL A 76 0.22 18.39 -22.54
C VAL A 76 -0.40 18.08 -23.90
N LEU A 77 -1.11 16.96 -24.02
CA LEU A 77 -1.69 16.52 -25.30
C LEU A 77 -3.00 17.23 -25.65
N ARG A 78 -3.84 17.57 -24.65
CA ARG A 78 -5.13 18.24 -24.89
C ARG A 78 -4.96 19.74 -24.91
N GLN A 79 -5.27 20.33 -26.06
CA GLN A 79 -5.40 21.79 -26.21
C GLN A 79 -6.57 22.36 -25.37
N SER A 80 -7.55 21.52 -25.01
CA SER A 80 -8.66 21.87 -24.12
C SER A 80 -8.38 21.37 -22.69
N ARG A 81 -8.32 22.31 -21.73
CA ARG A 81 -7.98 22.06 -20.31
C ARG A 81 -9.16 21.55 -19.47
N ARG A 82 -10.01 20.70 -20.03
CA ARG A 82 -11.11 20.13 -19.24
C ARG A 82 -10.57 18.93 -18.47
N THR A 83 -10.48 19.06 -17.15
CA THR A 83 -10.19 17.92 -16.26
C THR A 83 -11.24 16.84 -16.48
N SER A 84 -10.82 15.57 -16.43
CA SER A 84 -11.77 14.47 -16.54
C SER A 84 -12.79 14.53 -15.40
N ARG A 85 -14.02 14.05 -15.66
CA ARG A 85 -15.03 13.88 -14.60
C ARG A 85 -14.50 12.99 -13.48
N LEU A 86 -13.74 11.96 -13.86
CA LEU A 86 -13.09 11.04 -12.93
C LEU A 86 -12.11 11.76 -11.98
N VAL A 87 -11.20 12.60 -12.48
CA VAL A 87 -10.26 13.31 -11.60
C VAL A 87 -10.98 14.31 -10.70
N THR A 88 -12.00 14.98 -11.22
CA THR A 88 -12.80 15.90 -10.41
C THR A 88 -13.49 15.15 -9.27
N TRP A 89 -14.06 13.97 -9.57
CA TRP A 89 -14.68 13.10 -8.59
C TRP A 89 -13.68 12.50 -7.58
N LEU A 90 -12.55 11.96 -8.05
CA LEU A 90 -11.48 11.43 -7.19
C LEU A 90 -10.97 12.52 -6.25
N SER A 91 -10.78 13.75 -6.74
CA SER A 91 -10.28 14.86 -5.93
C SER A 91 -11.21 15.24 -4.76
N GLN A 92 -12.51 14.94 -4.86
CA GLN A 92 -13.45 15.18 -3.76
C GLN A 92 -13.21 14.20 -2.61
N SER A 93 -13.06 12.91 -2.92
CA SER A 93 -12.88 11.84 -1.91
C SER A 93 -11.43 11.61 -1.47
N HIS A 94 -10.48 12.37 -2.03
CA HIS A 94 -9.05 12.16 -1.81
C HIS A 94 -8.67 12.33 -0.35
N GLN A 95 -9.19 13.37 0.31
CA GLN A 95 -8.82 13.64 1.69
C GLN A 95 -9.26 12.52 2.63
N THR A 96 -10.49 12.03 2.50
CA THR A 96 -10.99 10.90 3.29
C THR A 96 -10.21 9.64 3.01
N CYS A 97 -9.90 9.37 1.73
CA CYS A 97 -9.03 8.25 1.36
C CYS A 97 -7.66 8.36 2.04
N LEU A 98 -7.05 9.53 2.03
CA LEU A 98 -5.74 9.76 2.65
C LEU A 98 -5.77 9.52 4.17
N TRP A 99 -6.83 9.95 4.86
CA TRP A 99 -7.00 9.69 6.29
C TRP A 99 -7.27 8.22 6.61
N SER A 100 -8.11 7.53 5.82
CA SER A 100 -8.33 6.08 5.97
C SER A 100 -7.02 5.31 5.77
N GLN A 101 -6.24 5.65 4.74
CA GLN A 101 -4.92 5.05 4.49
C GLN A 101 -3.95 5.30 5.65
N LEU A 102 -3.91 6.53 6.18
CA LEU A 102 -3.05 6.89 7.31
C LEU A 102 -3.40 6.05 8.56
N LEU A 103 -4.68 5.98 8.92
CA LEU A 103 -5.13 5.22 10.09
C LEU A 103 -4.84 3.72 9.94
N TYR A 104 -5.08 3.17 8.74
CA TYR A 104 -4.80 1.78 8.45
C TYR A 104 -3.29 1.47 8.53
N ALA A 105 -2.48 2.32 7.91
CA ALA A 105 -1.03 2.17 7.91
C ALA A 105 -0.43 2.28 9.32
N ILE A 106 -0.94 3.17 10.19
CA ILE A 106 -0.50 3.23 11.60
C ILE A 106 -0.78 1.91 12.32
N ALA A 107 -2.01 1.39 12.18
CA ALA A 107 -2.42 0.17 12.84
C ALA A 107 -1.54 -1.02 12.43
N ILE A 108 -1.32 -1.19 11.12
CA ILE A 108 -0.48 -2.28 10.59
C ILE A 108 0.99 -2.09 10.95
N SER A 109 1.54 -0.86 10.86
CA SER A 109 2.95 -0.60 11.23
C SER A 109 3.22 -0.89 12.70
N LEU A 110 2.28 -0.52 13.58
CA LEU A 110 2.39 -0.80 15.01
C LEU A 110 2.26 -2.30 15.29
N ALA A 111 1.32 -2.99 14.64
CA ALA A 111 1.16 -4.43 14.77
C ALA A 111 2.42 -5.18 14.30
N CYS A 112 2.99 -4.76 13.16
CA CYS A 112 4.24 -5.28 12.63
C CYS A 112 5.38 -5.09 13.64
N PHE A 113 5.59 -3.86 14.14
CA PHE A 113 6.62 -3.58 15.13
C PHE A 113 6.47 -4.43 16.40
N ILE A 114 5.26 -4.50 16.97
CA ILE A 114 5.00 -5.33 18.16
C ILE A 114 5.31 -6.81 17.86
N ARG A 115 4.87 -7.32 16.70
CA ARG A 115 5.08 -8.73 16.34
C ARG A 115 6.57 -9.05 16.18
N GLN A 116 7.35 -8.16 15.56
CA GLN A 116 8.80 -8.31 15.43
C GLN A 116 9.53 -8.33 16.78
N THR A 117 8.98 -7.69 17.81
CA THR A 117 9.57 -7.69 19.17
C THR A 117 9.22 -8.91 20.02
N GLN A 118 8.33 -9.79 19.55
CA GLN A 118 7.94 -11.01 20.28
C GLN A 118 8.94 -12.15 20.01
N GLU A 119 9.35 -12.85 21.07
CA GLU A 119 10.33 -13.95 20.99
C GLU A 119 9.85 -15.15 20.16
N SER A 120 8.53 -15.32 20.00
CA SER A 120 7.90 -16.44 19.29
C SER A 120 7.35 -16.04 17.92
N CYS A 121 8.15 -15.33 17.13
CA CYS A 121 7.69 -14.91 15.81
C CYS A 121 7.77 -16.08 14.82
N LEU A 122 6.59 -16.52 14.37
CA LEU A 122 6.44 -17.57 13.37
C LEU A 122 6.73 -16.99 11.98
N ILE A 123 7.40 -17.75 11.13
CA ILE A 123 7.96 -17.25 9.87
C ILE A 123 6.88 -16.68 8.95
N TYR A 124 5.77 -17.39 8.75
CA TYR A 124 4.72 -16.90 7.85
C TYR A 124 4.04 -15.65 8.38
N GLU A 125 3.75 -15.62 9.68
CA GLU A 125 3.13 -14.44 10.28
C GLU A 125 4.04 -13.22 10.18
N ASN A 126 5.34 -13.44 10.35
CA ASN A 126 6.34 -12.39 10.26
C ASN A 126 6.56 -11.88 8.83
N SER A 127 6.63 -12.80 7.86
CA SER A 127 6.72 -12.47 6.44
C SER A 127 5.53 -11.63 6.02
N ILE A 128 4.31 -12.15 6.25
CA ILE A 128 3.06 -11.49 5.87
C ILE A 128 2.95 -10.13 6.55
N ILE A 129 3.16 -10.02 7.87
CA ILE A 129 2.97 -8.73 8.56
C ILE A 129 3.99 -7.67 8.10
N THR A 130 5.17 -8.08 7.64
CA THR A 130 6.21 -7.20 7.11
C THR A 130 5.86 -6.75 5.70
N GLU A 131 5.51 -7.69 4.81
CA GLU A 131 5.00 -7.38 3.46
C GLU A 131 3.77 -6.47 3.53
N LEU A 132 2.90 -6.66 4.54
CA LEU A 132 1.75 -5.80 4.77
C LEU A 132 2.11 -4.39 5.21
N ALA A 133 3.08 -4.22 6.12
CA ALA A 133 3.58 -2.90 6.47
C ALA A 133 4.15 -2.19 5.23
N GLY A 134 4.89 -2.93 4.40
CA GLY A 134 5.39 -2.48 3.11
C GLY A 134 4.28 -2.03 2.15
N LEU A 135 3.29 -2.89 1.90
CA LEU A 135 2.15 -2.57 1.03
C LEU A 135 1.39 -1.32 1.53
N ASN A 136 1.26 -1.17 2.85
CA ASN A 136 0.58 -0.03 3.46
C ASN A 136 1.34 1.28 3.26
N ILE A 137 2.66 1.29 3.49
CA ILE A 137 3.45 2.50 3.31
C ILE A 137 3.50 2.92 1.83
N ILE A 138 3.59 1.95 0.92
CA ILE A 138 3.55 2.23 -0.53
C ILE A 138 2.19 2.83 -0.92
N SER A 139 1.09 2.19 -0.50
CA SER A 139 -0.27 2.64 -0.81
C SER A 139 -0.56 4.03 -0.25
N PHE A 140 -0.10 4.28 0.98
CA PHE A 140 -0.16 5.61 1.60
C PHE A 140 0.62 6.64 0.78
N LEU A 141 1.85 6.33 0.38
CA LEU A 141 2.68 7.27 -0.41
C LEU A 141 2.15 7.52 -1.81
N LEU A 142 1.56 6.53 -2.48
CA LEU A 142 0.88 6.70 -3.77
C LEU A 142 -0.36 7.60 -3.65
N THR A 143 -1.11 7.45 -2.56
CA THR A 143 -2.26 8.32 -2.27
C THR A 143 -1.79 9.72 -1.88
N LEU A 144 -0.71 9.84 -1.12
CA LEU A 144 -0.16 11.12 -0.68
C LEU A 144 0.46 11.88 -1.86
N SER A 145 1.20 11.20 -2.75
CA SER A 145 1.93 11.82 -3.86
C SER A 145 1.02 12.61 -4.78
N SER A 146 -0.21 12.14 -4.95
CA SER A 146 -1.24 12.78 -5.78
C SER A 146 -1.99 13.91 -5.09
N TYR A 147 -1.83 14.09 -3.77
CA TYR A 147 -2.53 15.12 -3.00
C TYR A 147 -1.76 16.45 -2.99
N TYR A 148 -2.28 17.44 -3.69
CA TYR A 148 -1.70 18.79 -3.82
C TYR A 148 -2.47 19.88 -3.06
N HIS A 149 -3.63 19.54 -2.49
CA HIS A 149 -4.42 20.44 -1.67
C HIS A 149 -3.80 20.64 -0.27
N PRO A 150 -4.17 21.69 0.48
CA PRO A 150 -3.83 21.75 1.90
C PRO A 150 -4.44 20.53 2.61
N ILE A 151 -3.62 19.84 3.40
CA ILE A 151 -4.09 18.73 4.22
C ILE A 151 -4.75 19.33 5.46
N GLU A 152 -6.03 19.02 5.68
CA GLU A 152 -6.71 19.44 6.90
C GLU A 152 -6.00 18.85 8.12
N ARG A 153 -5.87 19.65 9.19
CA ARG A 153 -5.22 19.21 10.45
C ARG A 153 -3.80 18.67 10.24
N MET A 154 -2.99 19.36 9.42
CA MET A 154 -1.58 19.04 9.17
C MET A 154 -0.77 18.77 10.46
N ILE A 155 -1.10 19.45 11.57
CA ILE A 155 -0.47 19.27 12.89
C ILE A 155 -0.61 17.84 13.41
N VAL A 156 -1.71 17.15 13.11
CA VAL A 156 -1.94 15.74 13.46
C VAL A 156 -1.43 14.82 12.36
N PHE A 157 -1.66 15.19 11.11
CA PHE A 157 -1.27 14.37 9.96
C PHE A 157 0.24 14.12 9.87
N ALA A 158 1.05 15.18 10.00
CA ALA A 158 2.50 15.09 9.85
C ALA A 158 3.16 14.14 10.87
N PRO A 159 2.93 14.26 12.20
CA PRO A 159 3.52 13.33 13.16
C PRO A 159 3.03 11.91 12.94
N SER A 160 1.75 11.71 12.62
CA SER A 160 1.19 10.40 12.26
C SER A 160 1.92 9.75 11.07
N ALA A 161 2.16 10.51 10.00
CA ALA A 161 2.90 10.03 8.84
C ALA A 161 4.36 9.68 9.17
N ILE A 162 5.02 10.48 10.01
CA ILE A 162 6.38 10.20 10.50
C ILE A 162 6.38 8.92 11.34
N THR A 163 5.40 8.74 12.22
CA THR A 163 5.25 7.55 13.06
C THR A 163 5.14 6.28 12.22
N ILE A 164 4.32 6.27 11.15
CA ILE A 164 4.24 5.15 10.20
C ILE A 164 5.62 4.84 9.63
N TYR A 165 6.30 5.87 9.12
CA TYR A 165 7.60 5.72 8.47
C TYR A 165 8.65 5.13 9.42
N VAL A 166 8.71 5.65 10.65
CA VAL A 166 9.65 5.19 11.68
C VAL A 166 9.35 3.75 12.09
N PHE A 167 8.10 3.40 12.39
CA PHE A 167 7.77 2.03 12.80
C PHE A 167 7.98 1.02 11.68
N THR A 168 7.62 1.36 10.44
CA THR A 168 7.87 0.49 9.29
C THR A 168 9.37 0.28 9.11
N PHE A 169 10.15 1.36 9.12
CA PHE A 169 11.61 1.27 9.00
C PHE A 169 12.25 0.46 10.14
N LEU A 170 11.82 0.66 11.38
CA LEU A 170 12.32 -0.11 12.52
C LEU A 170 11.96 -1.59 12.42
N ALA A 171 10.74 -1.92 11.99
CA ALA A 171 10.31 -3.31 11.81
C ALA A 171 11.18 -4.03 10.76
N GLU A 172 11.39 -3.40 9.61
CA GLU A 172 12.28 -3.90 8.55
C GLU A 172 13.74 -4.01 9.03
N PHE A 173 14.21 -3.04 9.82
CA PHE A 173 15.58 -3.04 10.31
C PHE A 173 15.83 -4.09 11.41
N ILE A 174 14.82 -4.42 12.22
CA ILE A 174 14.91 -5.49 13.23
C ILE A 174 15.22 -6.83 12.58
N LEU A 175 14.57 -7.15 11.45
CA LEU A 175 14.84 -8.36 10.68
C LEU A 175 16.29 -8.44 10.21
N PHE A 176 16.90 -7.30 9.91
CA PHE A 176 18.30 -7.24 9.50
C PHE A 176 19.28 -7.43 10.66
N ILE A 177 18.99 -6.89 11.86
CA ILE A 177 19.88 -7.02 13.02
C ILE A 177 19.81 -8.40 13.64
N HIS A 178 18.60 -8.97 13.72
CA HIS A 178 18.35 -10.21 14.41
C HIS A 178 18.22 -11.35 13.40
N PRO A 179 19.30 -12.12 13.14
CA PRO A 179 19.18 -13.29 12.29
C PRO A 179 18.11 -14.23 12.87
N PRO A 180 17.34 -14.92 12.02
CA PRO A 180 16.28 -15.80 12.47
C PRO A 180 16.83 -16.83 13.45
N GLN A 181 16.21 -16.94 14.63
CA GLN A 181 16.68 -17.79 15.73
C GLN A 181 16.78 -19.27 15.36
N PHE A 182 16.11 -19.70 14.28
CA PHE A 182 16.03 -21.09 13.82
C PHE A 182 16.63 -21.31 12.43
N ALA A 183 17.66 -20.53 12.07
CA ALA A 183 18.22 -20.51 10.72
C ALA A 183 18.58 -21.91 10.16
N ARG A 184 19.21 -22.77 10.96
CA ARG A 184 19.65 -24.10 10.51
C ARG A 184 18.48 -25.07 10.39
N ILE A 185 17.54 -25.05 11.34
CA ILE A 185 16.31 -25.85 11.25
C ILE A 185 15.50 -25.45 10.04
N ILE A 186 15.34 -24.15 9.79
CA ILE A 186 14.63 -23.66 8.60
C ILE A 186 15.32 -24.16 7.35
N GLN A 187 16.64 -24.00 7.24
CA GLN A 187 17.41 -24.52 6.11
C GLN A 187 17.24 -26.04 5.90
N ALA A 188 17.19 -26.82 6.97
CA ALA A 188 16.97 -28.26 6.87
C ALA A 188 15.53 -28.60 6.44
N CYS A 189 14.52 -27.87 6.91
CA CYS A 189 13.13 -27.98 6.43
C CYS A 189 13.03 -27.70 4.93
N ILE A 190 13.74 -26.67 4.46
CA ILE A 190 13.82 -26.28 3.06
C ILE A 190 14.40 -27.43 2.20
N ASN A 191 15.56 -27.94 2.59
CA ASN A 191 16.24 -29.01 1.86
C ASN A 191 15.33 -30.26 1.73
N ILE A 192 14.61 -30.62 2.79
CA ILE A 192 13.71 -31.77 2.79
C ILE A 192 12.50 -31.53 1.89
N ALA A 193 11.91 -30.33 1.91
CA ALA A 193 10.78 -30.01 1.06
C ALA A 193 11.17 -29.99 -0.43
N GLU A 194 12.34 -29.45 -0.77
CA GLU A 194 12.89 -29.49 -2.13
C GLU A 194 13.10 -30.93 -2.60
N ASN A 195 13.67 -31.78 -1.75
CA ASN A 195 13.88 -33.20 -2.06
C ASN A 195 12.55 -33.94 -2.29
N LYS A 196 11.49 -33.57 -1.55
CA LYS A 196 10.14 -34.13 -1.73
C LYS A 196 9.41 -33.59 -2.95
N LYS A 197 9.97 -32.59 -3.65
CA LYS A 197 9.31 -31.87 -4.75
C LYS A 197 7.90 -31.38 -4.38
N GLN A 198 7.71 -30.97 -3.13
CA GLN A 198 6.44 -30.39 -2.71
C GLN A 198 6.22 -29.08 -3.48
N ALA A 199 5.14 -29.06 -4.27
CA ALA A 199 4.77 -27.89 -5.05
C ALA A 199 4.42 -26.74 -4.08
N GLY A 200 5.02 -25.57 -4.29
CA GLY A 200 4.81 -24.38 -3.47
C GLY A 200 5.95 -24.08 -2.49
N THR A 201 6.74 -25.08 -2.06
CA THR A 201 7.75 -24.82 -1.01
C THR A 201 8.90 -23.94 -1.49
N LYS A 202 9.21 -23.91 -2.79
CA LYS A 202 10.22 -23.00 -3.35
C LYS A 202 9.80 -21.53 -3.30
N ASP A 203 8.52 -21.26 -3.53
CA ASP A 203 7.98 -19.90 -3.51
C ASP A 203 7.88 -19.38 -2.05
N LEU A 204 7.63 -20.28 -1.09
CA LEU A 204 7.43 -19.99 0.33
C LEU A 204 8.71 -19.73 1.13
N VAL A 205 9.85 -20.13 0.58
CA VAL A 205 11.12 -20.24 1.31
C VAL A 205 12.17 -19.27 0.78
N GLY A 206 12.12 -18.97 -0.52
CA GLY A 206 13.16 -18.20 -1.19
C GLY A 206 13.35 -16.79 -0.63
N GLN A 207 12.30 -16.22 -0.02
CA GLN A 207 12.33 -14.88 0.55
C GLN A 207 13.21 -14.79 1.80
N TYR A 208 13.16 -15.77 2.71
CA TYR A 208 13.70 -15.62 4.07
C TYR A 208 15.22 -15.81 4.25
N PHE A 209 15.93 -16.41 3.27
CA PHE A 209 17.30 -16.92 3.50
C PHE A 209 18.38 -16.50 2.51
N THR A 210 18.07 -15.70 1.50
CA THR A 210 19.11 -15.22 0.59
C THR A 210 19.57 -13.82 0.95
N LYS A 211 20.89 -13.56 0.85
CA LYS A 211 21.55 -12.23 0.79
C LYS A 211 20.89 -11.23 -0.18
N ARG A 212 19.89 -11.70 -0.92
CA ARG A 212 18.94 -11.02 -1.77
C ARG A 212 18.14 -9.94 -1.03
N GLU A 213 17.82 -10.12 0.25
CA GLU A 213 17.02 -9.14 1.00
C GLU A 213 17.69 -7.77 1.09
N LEU A 214 19.00 -7.67 1.36
CA LEU A 214 19.63 -6.34 1.42
C LEU A 214 19.66 -5.67 0.04
N SER A 215 19.84 -6.44 -1.02
CA SER A 215 19.83 -5.92 -2.39
C SER A 215 18.44 -5.49 -2.87
N GLU A 216 17.36 -5.99 -2.26
CA GLU A 216 15.97 -5.63 -2.59
C GLU A 216 15.44 -4.55 -1.63
N LEU A 217 15.80 -4.59 -0.36
CA LEU A 217 15.39 -3.64 0.67
C LEU A 217 15.98 -2.24 0.47
N VAL A 218 17.25 -2.15 0.04
CA VAL A 218 17.90 -0.86 -0.24
C VAL A 218 17.18 -0.09 -1.36
N PRO A 219 16.99 -0.64 -2.58
CA PRO A 219 16.28 0.07 -3.63
C PRO A 219 14.83 0.36 -3.25
N TYR A 220 14.16 -0.55 -2.52
CA TYR A 220 12.84 -0.32 -1.95
C TYR A 220 12.80 0.94 -1.07
N THR A 221 13.67 0.99 -0.06
CA THR A 221 13.75 2.11 0.89
C THR A 221 14.14 3.40 0.19
N CYS A 222 15.07 3.34 -0.76
CA CYS A 222 15.46 4.49 -1.58
C CYS A 222 14.28 5.01 -2.41
N LEU A 223 13.49 4.13 -3.03
CA LEU A 223 12.34 4.50 -3.85
C LEU A 223 11.24 5.18 -3.03
N VAL A 224 10.89 4.60 -1.88
CA VAL A 224 9.94 5.15 -0.90
C VAL A 224 10.41 6.53 -0.41
N THR A 225 11.68 6.64 0.01
CA THR A 225 12.26 7.91 0.49
C THR A 225 12.26 8.97 -0.61
N ALA A 226 12.63 8.58 -1.84
CA ALA A 226 12.70 9.49 -2.98
C ALA A 226 11.32 10.03 -3.35
N LEU A 227 10.27 9.19 -3.39
CA LEU A 227 8.92 9.65 -3.65
C LEU A 227 8.43 10.59 -2.55
N ALA A 228 8.64 10.24 -1.27
CA ALA A 228 8.25 11.09 -0.14
C ALA A 228 8.94 12.47 -0.19
N GLY A 229 10.24 12.50 -0.49
CA GLY A 229 11.02 13.73 -0.63
C GLY A 229 10.56 14.60 -1.82
N LEU A 230 10.29 13.98 -2.98
CA LEU A 230 9.78 14.69 -4.16
C LEU A 230 8.36 15.22 -3.93
N TRP A 231 7.50 14.46 -3.27
CA TRP A 231 6.19 14.93 -2.87
C TRP A 231 6.29 16.12 -1.92
N LEU A 232 7.12 16.04 -0.87
CA LEU A 232 7.29 17.14 0.07
C LEU A 232 7.79 18.41 -0.65
N PHE A 233 8.72 18.26 -1.59
CA PHE A 233 9.19 19.35 -2.43
C PHE A 233 8.05 19.99 -3.25
N LEU A 234 7.21 19.19 -3.91
CA LEU A 234 6.05 19.67 -4.66
C LEU A 234 5.02 20.35 -3.74
N TRP A 235 4.74 19.74 -2.59
CA TRP A 235 3.79 20.23 -1.62
C TRP A 235 4.21 21.56 -0.98
N LEU A 236 5.50 21.75 -0.67
CA LEU A 236 6.04 23.03 -0.21
C LEU A 236 5.94 24.13 -1.27
N ARG A 237 5.95 23.76 -2.55
CA ARG A 237 5.79 24.69 -3.67
C ARG A 237 4.34 24.85 -4.13
N ARG A 238 3.37 24.17 -3.50
CA ARG A 238 1.97 24.09 -3.95
C ARG A 238 1.32 25.43 -4.24
N GLY A 239 1.67 26.50 -3.52
CA GLY A 239 1.09 27.83 -3.72
C GLY A 239 1.22 28.33 -5.16
N ARG A 240 2.35 28.06 -5.82
CA ARG A 240 2.57 28.41 -7.24
C ARG A 240 1.74 27.55 -8.19
N TRP A 241 1.50 26.29 -7.84
CA TRP A 241 0.77 25.31 -8.63
C TRP A 241 -0.75 25.51 -8.55
N VAL A 242 -1.27 25.74 -7.35
CA VAL A 242 -2.71 25.92 -7.13
C VAL A 242 -3.21 27.21 -7.77
N GLN A 243 -2.47 28.33 -7.60
CA GLN A 243 -2.84 29.61 -8.22
C GLN A 243 -2.90 29.50 -9.76
N THR A 244 -1.99 28.72 -10.35
CA THR A 244 -1.95 28.42 -11.78
C THR A 244 -3.21 27.68 -12.25
N LEU A 245 -3.67 26.69 -11.48
CA LEU A 245 -4.86 25.89 -11.79
C LEU A 245 -6.16 26.68 -11.61
N GLU A 246 -6.27 27.44 -10.52
CA GLU A 246 -7.46 28.26 -10.23
C GLU A 246 -7.61 29.42 -11.22
N GLY A 247 -6.50 30.05 -11.62
CA GLY A 247 -6.51 31.08 -12.66
C GLY A 247 -7.04 30.57 -14.00
N ALA A 248 -6.86 29.28 -14.31
CA ALA A 248 -7.41 28.66 -15.52
C ALA A 248 -8.89 28.28 -15.41
N ARG A 249 -9.44 28.09 -14.20
CA ARG A 249 -10.84 27.70 -13.99
C ARG A 249 -11.81 28.86 -14.02
N ARG A 250 -11.37 30.09 -13.73
CA ARG A 250 -12.28 31.24 -13.76
C ARG A 250 -12.78 31.43 -15.19
N PRO A 251 -14.09 31.21 -15.46
CA PRO A 251 -14.63 31.56 -16.77
C PRO A 251 -14.37 33.05 -17.00
N PRO A 252 -14.12 33.48 -18.24
CA PRO A 252 -13.97 34.90 -18.54
C PRO A 252 -15.25 35.59 -18.04
N ALA A 253 -15.14 36.27 -16.89
CA ALA A 253 -16.25 36.93 -16.25
C ALA A 253 -16.90 37.82 -17.30
N ASP A 254 -18.19 37.56 -17.54
CA ASP A 254 -19.07 38.12 -18.55
C ASP A 254 -18.48 39.33 -19.28
N ARG A 255 -17.65 39.05 -20.29
CA ARG A 255 -16.88 40.05 -21.05
C ARG A 255 -17.75 40.76 -22.08
N SER A 256 -19.07 40.72 -21.89
CA SER A 256 -20.10 41.17 -22.83
C SER A 256 -20.20 42.69 -22.97
N ARG A 257 -19.40 43.49 -22.25
CA ARG A 257 -19.51 44.96 -22.33
C ARG A 257 -18.26 45.77 -22.65
N SER A 258 -17.07 45.19 -22.65
CA SER A 258 -15.86 45.94 -23.03
C SER A 258 -15.26 45.34 -24.29
N GLY A 259 -15.33 46.08 -25.41
CA GLY A 259 -14.71 45.74 -26.71
C GLY A 259 -13.18 45.71 -26.71
N THR A 260 -12.58 45.36 -25.58
CA THR A 260 -11.16 45.19 -25.39
C THR A 260 -10.75 43.86 -26.02
N ARG A 261 -9.91 43.93 -27.05
CA ARG A 261 -9.28 42.79 -27.75
C ARG A 261 -8.98 41.66 -26.78
N ALA A 262 -9.39 40.45 -27.14
CA ALA A 262 -9.12 39.23 -26.40
C ALA A 262 -7.64 39.22 -25.98
N ALA A 263 -7.40 39.35 -24.68
CA ALA A 263 -6.06 39.23 -24.14
C ALA A 263 -5.52 37.85 -24.58
N PRO A 264 -4.34 37.80 -25.21
CA PRO A 264 -3.77 36.57 -25.71
C PRO A 264 -3.74 35.54 -24.58
N PHE A 265 -4.17 34.32 -24.88
CA PHE A 265 -4.13 33.17 -23.98
C PHE A 265 -2.74 33.11 -23.37
N GLN A 266 -2.59 33.47 -22.09
CA GLN A 266 -1.30 33.34 -21.41
C GLN A 266 -1.04 31.85 -21.26
N THR A 267 -0.18 31.34 -22.14
CA THR A 267 0.38 29.99 -22.01
C THR A 267 1.08 29.94 -20.67
N LEU A 268 0.56 29.12 -19.76
CA LEU A 268 1.19 28.84 -18.48
C LEU A 268 2.56 28.21 -18.77
N LYS A 269 3.61 29.01 -18.62
CA LYS A 269 4.99 28.53 -18.71
C LYS A 269 5.29 27.83 -17.40
N TYR A 270 5.02 26.52 -17.34
CA TYR A 270 5.65 25.66 -16.35
C TYR A 270 7.17 25.82 -16.48
N SER A 271 7.88 25.93 -15.36
CA SER A 271 9.33 25.87 -15.45
C SER A 271 9.73 24.47 -15.94
N LYS A 272 10.81 24.36 -16.72
CA LYS A 272 11.35 23.06 -17.16
C LYS A 272 11.56 22.11 -15.97
N LEU A 273 11.94 22.66 -14.82
CA LEU A 273 12.14 21.91 -13.59
C LEU A 273 10.85 21.26 -13.07
N GLU A 274 9.75 22.00 -13.02
CA GLU A 274 8.45 21.50 -12.53
C GLU A 274 7.92 20.36 -13.40
N TRP A 275 8.11 20.46 -14.72
CA TRP A 275 7.75 19.39 -15.64
C TRP A 275 8.59 18.14 -15.42
N VAL A 276 9.92 18.29 -15.29
CA VAL A 276 10.82 17.17 -14.98
C VAL A 276 10.43 16.50 -13.67
N VAL A 277 10.18 17.28 -12.61
CA VAL A 277 9.77 16.73 -11.31
C VAL A 277 8.42 15.98 -11.42
N GLY A 278 7.45 16.53 -12.16
CA GLY A 278 6.16 15.84 -12.39
C GLY A 278 6.31 14.49 -13.10
N VAL A 279 7.14 14.44 -14.14
CA VAL A 279 7.46 13.18 -14.84
C VAL A 279 8.18 12.20 -13.92
N CYS A 280 9.13 12.67 -13.10
CA CYS A 280 9.81 11.82 -12.12
C CYS A 280 8.82 11.22 -11.12
N VAL A 281 7.91 12.02 -10.55
CA VAL A 281 6.90 11.52 -9.59
C VAL A 281 5.95 10.52 -10.24
N MET A 282 5.55 10.73 -11.50
CA MET A 282 4.74 9.77 -12.26
C MET A 282 5.47 8.43 -12.43
N LEU A 283 6.73 8.44 -12.88
CA LEU A 283 7.51 7.22 -13.09
C LEU A 283 7.76 6.47 -11.77
N LEU A 284 8.08 7.19 -10.69
CA LEU A 284 8.25 6.60 -9.37
C LEU A 284 6.94 6.00 -8.85
N SER A 285 5.81 6.66 -9.08
CA SER A 285 4.49 6.16 -8.69
C SER A 285 4.11 4.90 -9.49
N MET A 286 4.48 4.82 -10.78
CA MET A 286 4.33 3.58 -11.56
C MET A 286 5.21 2.45 -11.03
N GLY A 287 6.48 2.74 -10.71
CA GLY A 287 7.40 1.76 -10.11
C GLY A 287 6.88 1.23 -8.77
N LEU A 288 6.43 2.11 -7.89
CA LEU A 288 5.82 1.75 -6.60
C LEU A 288 4.52 0.97 -6.76
N THR A 289 3.73 1.25 -7.80
CA THR A 289 2.54 0.44 -8.10
C THR A 289 2.90 -0.99 -8.48
N GLY A 290 3.93 -1.17 -9.32
CA GLY A 290 4.44 -2.49 -9.67
C GLY A 290 4.92 -3.25 -8.44
N LEU A 291 5.66 -2.56 -7.57
CA LEU A 291 6.13 -3.11 -6.30
C LEU A 291 4.99 -3.48 -5.35
N ALA A 292 3.96 -2.64 -5.22
CA ALA A 292 2.79 -2.95 -4.39
C ALA A 292 2.01 -4.18 -4.92
N ALA A 293 1.93 -4.34 -6.25
CA ALA A 293 1.32 -5.52 -6.86
C ALA A 293 2.15 -6.78 -6.62
N ASP A 294 3.48 -6.67 -6.70
CA ASP A 294 4.41 -7.76 -6.40
C ASP A 294 4.32 -8.18 -4.92
N THR A 295 4.32 -7.22 -3.99
CA THR A 295 4.10 -7.46 -2.56
C THR A 295 2.75 -8.13 -2.30
N LEU A 296 1.67 -7.68 -2.93
CA LEU A 296 0.37 -8.34 -2.80
C LEU A 296 0.41 -9.78 -3.35
N SER A 297 1.17 -10.03 -4.42
CA SER A 297 1.39 -11.38 -4.93
C SER A 297 2.17 -12.26 -3.95
N GLY A 298 3.18 -11.70 -3.26
CA GLY A 298 3.92 -12.33 -2.16
C GLY A 298 2.99 -12.77 -1.03
N ILE A 299 2.16 -11.84 -0.53
CA ILE A 299 1.18 -12.10 0.53
C ILE A 299 0.24 -13.25 0.13
N MET A 300 -0.20 -13.28 -1.13
CA MET A 300 -1.08 -14.33 -1.64
C MET A 300 -0.35 -15.68 -1.77
N GLY A 301 0.95 -15.66 -2.07
CA GLY A 301 1.84 -16.83 -2.07
C GLY A 301 2.01 -17.40 -0.67
N ASP A 302 2.39 -16.56 0.30
CA ASP A 302 2.56 -16.93 1.71
C ASP A 302 1.25 -17.47 2.30
N ARG A 303 0.14 -16.79 2.01
CA ARG A 303 -1.19 -17.28 2.36
C ARG A 303 -1.40 -18.69 1.85
N ARG A 304 -1.14 -18.94 0.56
CA ARG A 304 -1.33 -20.27 -0.06
C ARG A 304 -0.48 -21.33 0.63
N GLY A 305 0.74 -21.02 1.04
CA GLY A 305 1.59 -21.95 1.78
C GLY A 305 1.06 -22.29 3.14
N MET A 306 0.58 -21.30 3.90
CA MET A 306 -0.07 -21.56 5.19
C MET A 306 -1.27 -22.51 5.04
N ILE A 307 -2.08 -22.37 3.99
CA ILE A 307 -3.20 -23.29 3.73
C ILE A 307 -2.70 -24.72 3.52
N LEU A 308 -1.64 -24.87 2.72
CA LEU A 308 -1.08 -26.17 2.38
C LEU A 308 -0.45 -26.84 3.61
N ASP A 309 0.30 -26.08 4.42
CA ASP A 309 1.01 -26.61 5.60
C ASP A 309 0.06 -26.91 6.76
N SER A 310 -1.02 -26.15 6.89
CA SER A 310 -2.05 -26.40 7.92
C SER A 310 -3.05 -27.49 7.55
N ASN A 311 -2.95 -28.10 6.36
CA ASN A 311 -4.00 -28.96 5.80
C ASN A 311 -5.39 -28.30 5.79
N GLY A 312 -5.45 -26.97 5.68
CA GLY A 312 -6.68 -26.19 5.74
C GLY A 312 -7.24 -25.92 7.15
N GLU A 313 -6.48 -26.24 8.22
CA GLU A 313 -6.84 -25.92 9.61
C GLU A 313 -6.57 -24.47 10.02
N THR A 314 -6.11 -23.62 9.10
CA THR A 314 -5.82 -22.18 9.27
C THR A 314 -7.00 -21.32 9.76
N GLY A 315 -8.21 -21.88 9.90
CA GLY A 315 -9.37 -21.13 10.37
C GLY A 315 -9.85 -20.07 9.38
N GLU A 316 -9.51 -20.18 8.10
CA GLU A 316 -9.73 -19.14 7.08
C GLU A 316 -11.18 -18.80 6.80
N ASN A 317 -12.09 -19.74 7.10
CA ASN A 317 -13.52 -19.52 6.97
C ASN A 317 -14.13 -18.84 8.21
N LEU A 318 -13.32 -18.54 9.21
CA LEU A 318 -13.74 -17.84 10.42
C LEU A 318 -13.47 -16.35 10.25
N TRP A 319 -14.53 -15.57 10.35
CA TRP A 319 -14.45 -14.11 10.40
C TRP A 319 -13.96 -13.70 11.79
N GLY A 320 -12.69 -13.32 11.88
CA GLY A 320 -12.15 -12.67 13.07
C GLY A 320 -12.58 -11.20 13.17
N VAL A 321 -12.49 -10.65 14.37
CA VAL A 321 -12.81 -9.22 14.63
C VAL A 321 -11.90 -8.31 13.81
N GLY A 322 -10.62 -8.69 13.63
CA GLY A 322 -9.66 -7.95 12.81
C GLY A 322 -10.08 -7.89 11.34
N GLN A 323 -10.60 -8.98 10.79
CA GLN A 323 -11.04 -9.03 9.38
C GLN A 323 -12.25 -8.14 9.12
N ILE A 324 -13.21 -8.15 10.05
CA ILE A 324 -14.38 -7.28 9.96
C ILE A 324 -13.95 -5.81 10.09
N ALA A 325 -13.13 -5.50 11.09
CA ALA A 325 -12.61 -4.15 11.32
C ALA A 325 -11.85 -3.61 10.10
N ALA A 326 -11.03 -4.44 9.44
CA ALA A 326 -10.30 -4.08 8.22
C ALA A 326 -11.22 -3.60 7.09
N LEU A 327 -12.38 -4.23 6.91
CA LEU A 327 -13.36 -3.78 5.91
C LEU A 327 -14.01 -2.44 6.30
N PHE A 328 -14.30 -2.24 7.59
CA PHE A 328 -14.94 -1.00 8.07
C PHE A 328 -14.06 0.24 8.01
N VAL A 329 -12.72 0.09 7.95
CA VAL A 329 -11.79 1.20 7.71
C VAL A 329 -12.10 1.94 6.40
N TRP A 330 -12.66 1.23 5.42
CA TRP A 330 -13.01 1.76 4.11
C TRP A 330 -14.44 2.30 4.02
N ALA A 331 -15.27 2.08 5.04
CA ALA A 331 -16.66 2.53 5.04
C ALA A 331 -16.81 4.05 4.81
N PRO A 332 -16.01 4.94 5.45
CA PRO A 332 -16.10 6.39 5.18
C PRO A 332 -15.86 6.74 3.71
N VAL A 333 -14.85 6.10 3.09
CA VAL A 333 -14.51 6.32 1.68
C VAL A 333 -15.65 5.85 0.77
N LEU A 334 -16.21 4.67 1.03
CA LEU A 334 -17.32 4.13 0.25
C LEU A 334 -18.59 4.98 0.38
N VAL A 335 -18.90 5.47 1.57
CA VAL A 335 -20.05 6.35 1.82
C VAL A 335 -19.89 7.67 1.08
N GLU A 336 -18.71 8.29 1.13
CA GLU A 336 -18.44 9.53 0.42
C GLU A 336 -18.48 9.36 -1.11
N ILE A 337 -17.88 8.27 -1.62
CA ILE A 337 -17.98 7.87 -3.02
C ILE A 337 -19.44 7.75 -3.45
N GLY A 338 -20.26 7.03 -2.68
CA GLY A 338 -21.68 6.85 -2.95
C GLY A 338 -22.45 8.17 -2.95
N TYR A 339 -22.18 9.04 -1.98
CA TYR A 339 -22.80 10.37 -1.89
C TYR A 339 -22.47 11.23 -3.12
N ASN A 340 -21.20 11.29 -3.51
CA ASN A 340 -20.74 12.10 -4.65
C ASN A 340 -21.31 11.59 -5.98
N VAL A 341 -21.51 10.29 -6.15
CA VAL A 341 -22.17 9.71 -7.34
C VAL A 341 -23.64 10.14 -7.39
N VAL A 342 -24.36 10.05 -6.27
CA VAL A 342 -25.79 10.42 -6.20
C VAL A 342 -25.99 11.92 -6.45
N ASP A 343 -25.16 12.78 -5.86
CA ASP A 343 -25.26 14.22 -6.02
C ASP A 343 -24.86 14.68 -7.43
N GLY A 344 -23.81 14.08 -8.00
CA GLY A 344 -23.43 14.28 -9.39
C GLY A 344 -24.57 13.97 -10.36
N CYS A 345 -25.28 12.86 -10.15
CA CYS A 345 -26.47 12.53 -10.96
C CYS A 345 -27.55 13.60 -10.85
N LYS A 346 -27.85 14.14 -9.66
CA LYS A 346 -28.87 15.18 -9.49
C LYS A 346 -28.56 16.44 -10.27
N THR A 347 -27.31 16.88 -10.27
CA THR A 347 -26.89 18.10 -11.01
C THR A 347 -26.96 17.91 -12.52
N ASP A 348 -26.55 16.75 -13.04
CA ASP A 348 -26.66 16.42 -14.47
C ASP A 348 -28.15 16.33 -14.89
N PHE A 349 -29.03 15.73 -14.08
CA PHE A 349 -30.47 15.71 -14.35
C PHE A 349 -31.11 17.10 -14.33
N ALA A 350 -30.73 17.96 -13.38
CA ALA A 350 -31.22 19.33 -13.33
C ALA A 350 -30.78 20.16 -14.55
N ALA A 351 -29.54 19.95 -15.03
CA ALA A 351 -29.01 20.61 -16.22
C ALA A 351 -29.66 20.13 -17.53
N MET A 352 -30.15 18.89 -17.57
CA MET A 352 -30.84 18.32 -18.74
C MET A 352 -32.33 18.66 -18.80
N SER A 353 -32.93 19.17 -17.72
CA SER A 353 -34.35 19.54 -17.72
C SER A 353 -34.56 20.78 -18.65
N PRO A 354 -35.19 20.64 -19.85
CA PRO A 354 -35.20 21.70 -20.86
C PRO A 354 -36.27 22.79 -20.63
N LEU A 355 -36.85 22.90 -19.44
CA LEU A 355 -38.09 23.65 -19.23
C LEU A 355 -38.10 24.48 -17.94
N SER A 356 -37.14 25.37 -17.78
CA SER A 356 -37.41 26.66 -17.14
C SER A 356 -37.79 27.66 -18.22
N LEU A 357 -38.98 27.47 -18.79
CA LEU A 357 -39.61 28.48 -19.64
C LEU A 357 -39.70 29.77 -18.81
N PRO A 358 -39.10 30.89 -19.25
CA PRO A 358 -39.26 32.14 -18.54
C PRO A 358 -40.75 32.47 -18.52
N LEU A 359 -41.33 32.52 -17.32
CA LEU A 359 -42.63 33.13 -17.10
C LEU A 359 -42.51 34.58 -17.57
N LEU A 360 -43.01 34.84 -18.78
CA LEU A 360 -43.19 36.18 -19.31
C LEU A 360 -44.19 36.92 -18.39
N PRO A 361 -43.91 38.19 -18.05
CA PRO A 361 -44.76 38.99 -17.17
C PRO A 361 -46.12 39.34 -17.76
#